data_AF-A0A0L1KGB5-F1
#
_entry.id   AF-A0A0L1KGB5-F1
#
_cell.length_a   1.000
_cell.length_b   1.000
_cell.length_c   1.000
_cell.angle_alpha   90.00
_cell.angle_beta   90.00
_cell.angle_gamma   90.00
#
_symmetry.space_group_name_H-M   'P 1'
#
loop_
_entity.id
_entity.type
_entity.pdbx_description
1 polymer ?
#
loop_
_entity_poly.entity_id
_entity_poly.type
_entity_poly.pdbx_seq_one_letter_code
_entity_poly.pdbx_strand_id
1 'polypeptide(L)'
;MRRMQQPPPPQSPRNAFARPDNSRWTGDKAAEFIKVLAGCGMVARAARSVGMSRQAAYRLRARAPQFAFLWDEAVKVAAARKAAARRGRAPVHPLLSRAPYPPEDRRDGPGRDG
;
A
#
# COMPACT_ATOMS: atom_id res chain seq x y z
N MET A 1 -9.44 6.42 -13.66
CA MET A 1 -10.51 5.70 -12.91
C MET A 1 -9.96 5.17 -11.59
N ARG A 2 -10.05 5.96 -10.50
CA ARG A 2 -9.61 5.57 -9.15
C ARG A 2 -10.66 4.61 -8.55
N ARG A 3 -10.29 3.36 -8.27
CA ARG A 3 -11.17 2.43 -7.54
C ARG A 3 -11.46 3.01 -6.16
N MET A 4 -12.70 3.44 -5.97
CA MET A 4 -13.26 3.88 -4.70
C MET A 4 -12.99 2.79 -3.66
N GLN A 5 -12.12 3.09 -2.70
CA GLN A 5 -12.01 2.37 -1.45
C GLN A 5 -13.38 2.52 -0.80
N GLN A 6 -14.20 1.47 -0.83
CA GLN A 6 -15.55 1.55 -0.29
C GLN A 6 -15.48 1.97 1.18
N PRO A 7 -16.20 3.03 1.59
CA PRO A 7 -16.35 3.33 3.00
C PRO A 7 -16.98 2.10 3.67
N PRO A 8 -16.52 1.72 4.87
CA PRO A 8 -17.06 0.54 5.53
C PRO A 8 -18.57 0.75 5.75
N PRO A 9 -19.44 -0.18 5.32
CA PRO A 9 -20.85 -0.09 5.69
C PRO A 9 -20.97 -0.16 7.21
N PRO A 10 -21.89 0.61 7.85
CA PRO A 10 -22.16 0.48 9.28
C PRO A 10 -22.67 -0.94 9.54
N GLN A 11 -21.85 -1.79 10.17
CA GLN A 11 -22.26 -3.14 10.53
C GLN A 11 -22.92 -3.10 11.91
N SER A 12 -24.22 -3.36 11.91
CA SER A 12 -25.07 -3.46 13.10
C SER A 12 -24.51 -4.47 14.11
N PRO A 13 -24.71 -4.27 15.43
CA PRO A 13 -24.31 -5.25 16.42
C PRO A 13 -25.24 -6.46 16.30
N ARG A 14 -24.76 -7.56 15.73
CA ARG A 14 -25.52 -8.81 15.63
C ARG A 14 -24.86 -9.93 16.40
N ASN A 15 -25.40 -10.09 17.61
CA ASN A 15 -25.75 -11.35 18.25
C ASN A 15 -24.60 -12.16 18.87
N ALA A 16 -24.53 -12.15 20.21
CA ALA A 16 -23.56 -12.87 21.05
C ALA A 16 -23.67 -14.41 20.99
N PHE A 17 -24.56 -14.96 20.16
CA PHE A 17 -24.79 -16.39 20.00
C PHE A 17 -24.63 -16.88 18.54
N ALA A 18 -23.97 -16.11 17.66
CA ALA A 18 -23.69 -16.55 16.31
C ALA A 18 -22.72 -17.76 16.32
N ARG A 19 -23.14 -18.84 15.64
CA ARG A 19 -22.44 -20.13 15.41
C ARG A 19 -20.92 -19.95 15.24
N PRO A 20 -20.10 -20.98 15.60
CA PRO A 20 -18.66 -20.91 15.46
C PRO A 20 -18.32 -20.38 14.07
N ASP A 21 -17.68 -19.24 14.13
CA ASP A 21 -17.21 -18.46 13.02
C ASP A 21 -16.45 -19.35 12.02
N ASN A 22 -17.10 -19.78 10.94
CA ASN A 22 -16.45 -20.47 9.81
C ASN A 22 -15.40 -19.58 9.10
N SER A 23 -15.03 -18.42 9.68
CA SER A 23 -13.85 -17.70 9.28
C SER A 23 -12.65 -18.58 9.57
N ARG A 24 -12.10 -19.12 8.50
CA ARG A 24 -10.83 -19.83 8.43
C ARG A 24 -9.62 -19.00 8.93
N TRP A 25 -9.86 -17.82 9.53
CA TRP A 25 -8.88 -16.93 10.14
C TRP A 25 -8.49 -17.46 11.52
N THR A 26 -7.31 -18.06 11.56
CA THR A 26 -6.64 -18.47 12.78
C THR A 26 -5.67 -17.37 13.25
N GLY A 27 -5.21 -17.44 14.50
CA GLY A 27 -4.19 -16.54 15.04
C GLY A 27 -2.93 -16.50 14.19
N ASP A 28 -2.44 -17.66 13.73
CA ASP A 28 -1.27 -17.76 12.86
C ASP A 28 -1.45 -17.02 11.52
N LYS A 29 -2.62 -17.16 10.90
CA LYS A 29 -2.93 -16.45 9.65
C LYS A 29 -3.04 -14.95 9.89
N ALA A 30 -3.58 -14.52 11.03
CA ALA A 30 -3.61 -13.11 11.41
C ALA A 30 -2.19 -12.55 11.59
N ALA A 31 -1.33 -13.26 12.32
CA ALA A 31 0.06 -12.85 12.54
C ALA A 31 0.86 -12.80 11.24
N GLU A 32 0.77 -13.83 10.40
CA GLU A 32 1.48 -13.88 9.12
C GLU A 32 0.96 -12.79 8.16
N PHE A 33 -0.35 -12.53 8.16
CA PHE A 33 -0.92 -11.43 7.39
C PHE A 33 -0.30 -10.08 7.80
N ILE A 34 -0.19 -9.81 9.10
CA ILE A 34 0.39 -8.56 9.63
C ILE A 34 1.86 -8.44 9.25
N LYS A 35 2.63 -9.53 9.39
CA LYS A 35 4.05 -9.60 9.01
C LYS A 35 4.25 -9.28 7.53
N VAL A 36 3.48 -9.91 6.64
CA VAL A 36 3.56 -9.66 5.20
C VAL A 36 3.10 -8.23 4.86
N LEU A 37 2.06 -7.73 5.54
CA LEU A 37 1.58 -6.36 5.35
C LEU A 37 2.65 -5.33 5.72
N ALA A 38 3.37 -5.52 6.83
CA ALA A 38 4.46 -4.65 7.25
C ALA A 38 5.66 -4.65 6.26
N GLY A 39 5.86 -5.77 5.54
CA GLY A 39 6.92 -5.89 4.54
C GLY A 39 6.58 -5.18 3.21
N CYS A 40 5.38 -5.40 2.67
CA CYS A 40 5.03 -4.91 1.32
C CYS A 40 4.09 -3.69 1.30
N GLY A 41 3.31 -3.48 2.36
CA GLY A 41 2.25 -2.48 2.41
C GLY A 41 1.12 -2.71 1.41
N MET A 42 0.92 -3.95 0.95
CA MET A 42 -0.11 -4.32 -0.04
C MET A 42 -1.08 -5.35 0.55
N VAL A 43 -2.26 -4.90 0.94
CA VAL A 43 -3.33 -5.73 1.53
C VAL A 43 -3.71 -6.92 0.64
N ALA A 44 -3.75 -6.73 -0.69
CA ALA A 44 -4.04 -7.80 -1.64
C ALA A 44 -3.01 -8.94 -1.59
N ARG A 45 -1.74 -8.59 -1.45
CA ARG A 45 -0.63 -9.53 -1.42
C ARG A 45 -0.58 -10.27 -0.08
N ALA A 46 -0.72 -9.53 1.02
CA ALA A 46 -0.79 -10.10 2.36
C ALA A 46 -1.96 -11.09 2.49
N ALA A 47 -3.15 -10.73 2.00
CA ALA A 47 -4.32 -11.61 2.05
C ALA A 47 -4.09 -12.90 1.24
N ARG A 48 -3.53 -12.80 0.03
CA ARG A 48 -3.20 -13.97 -0.80
C ARG A 48 -2.18 -14.89 -0.13
N SER A 49 -1.20 -14.33 0.59
CA SER A 49 -0.16 -15.09 1.30
C SER A 49 -0.74 -16.04 2.35
N VAL A 50 -1.83 -15.65 3.00
CA VAL A 50 -2.49 -16.46 4.05
C VAL A 50 -3.71 -17.21 3.54
N GLY A 51 -3.92 -17.25 2.22
CA GLY A 51 -5.05 -17.92 1.58
C GLY A 51 -6.40 -17.23 1.82
N MET A 52 -6.40 -15.92 2.10
CA MET A 52 -7.59 -15.12 2.40
C MET A 52 -7.91 -14.10 1.32
N SER A 53 -9.18 -13.70 1.27
CA SER A 53 -9.60 -12.56 0.47
C SER A 53 -9.38 -11.25 1.24
N ARG A 54 -9.16 -10.16 0.51
CA ARG A 54 -9.09 -8.82 1.10
C ARG A 54 -10.35 -8.46 1.88
N GLN A 55 -11.52 -8.86 1.38
CA GLN A 55 -12.80 -8.59 2.02
C GLN A 55 -12.90 -9.29 3.38
N ALA A 56 -12.40 -10.53 3.49
CA ALA A 56 -12.33 -11.24 4.75
C ALA A 56 -11.40 -10.54 5.76
N ALA A 57 -10.26 -9.99 5.29
CA ALA A 57 -9.34 -9.24 6.13
C ALA A 57 -9.98 -7.96 6.70
N TYR A 58 -10.75 -7.21 5.90
CA TYR A 58 -11.49 -6.04 6.37
C TYR A 58 -12.61 -6.40 7.35
N ARG A 59 -13.32 -7.52 7.12
CA ARG A 59 -14.32 -8.03 8.07
C ARG A 59 -13.67 -8.41 9.41
N LEU A 60 -12.50 -9.04 9.38
CA LEU A 60 -11.74 -9.35 10.59
C LEU A 60 -11.34 -8.07 11.33
N ARG A 61 -10.84 -7.06 10.60
CA ARG A 61 -10.49 -5.75 11.19
C ARG A 61 -11.67 -5.08 11.89
N ALA A 62 -12.88 -5.17 11.34
CA ALA A 62 -14.06 -4.56 11.94
C ALA A 62 -14.48 -5.21 13.26
N ARG A 63 -14.22 -6.52 13.43
CA ARG A 63 -14.65 -7.27 14.63
C ARG A 63 -13.55 -7.50 15.67
N ALA A 64 -12.27 -7.38 15.28
CA ALA A 64 -11.13 -7.67 16.14
C ALA A 64 -10.28 -6.40 16.35
N PRO A 65 -10.48 -5.66 17.47
CA PRO A 65 -9.81 -4.38 17.69
C PRO A 65 -8.28 -4.52 17.79
N GLN A 66 -7.77 -5.60 18.39
CA GLN A 66 -6.34 -5.84 18.48
C GLN A 66 -5.70 -6.08 17.10
N PHE A 67 -6.41 -6.77 16.21
CA PHE A 67 -5.97 -6.94 14.83
C PHE A 67 -5.97 -5.61 14.07
N ALA A 68 -6.96 -4.75 14.33
CA ALA A 68 -6.99 -3.40 13.75
C ALA A 68 -5.80 -2.55 14.21
N PHE A 69 -5.47 -2.58 15.50
CA PHE A 69 -4.29 -1.89 16.04
C PHE A 69 -2.99 -2.36 15.35
N LEU A 70 -2.76 -3.68 15.30
CA LEU A 70 -1.58 -4.24 14.64
C LEU A 70 -1.54 -3.95 13.14
N TRP A 71 -2.69 -3.86 12.49
CA TRP A 71 -2.79 -3.47 11.09
C TRP A 71 -2.28 -2.05 10.87
N ASP A 72 -2.72 -1.10 11.69
CA ASP A 72 -2.31 0.30 11.57
C ASP A 72 -0.79 0.44 11.81
N GLU A 73 -0.23 -0.27 12.78
CA GLU A 73 1.23 -0.34 12.99
C GLU A 73 1.96 -0.93 11.78
N ALA A 74 1.46 -2.03 11.21
CA ALA A 74 2.06 -2.63 10.01
C ALA A 74 2.05 -1.67 8.82
N VAL A 75 0.98 -0.89 8.63
CA VAL A 75 0.91 0.12 7.57
C VAL A 75 1.95 1.23 7.78
N LYS A 76 2.14 1.70 9.02
CA LYS A 76 3.20 2.68 9.35
C LYS A 76 4.58 2.14 9.03
N VAL A 77 4.88 0.90 9.44
CA VAL A 77 6.17 0.23 9.15
C VAL A 77 6.40 0.13 7.64
N ALA A 78 5.39 -0.28 6.88
CA ALA A 78 5.49 -0.39 5.43
C ALA A 78 5.72 0.99 4.76
N ALA A 79 5.07 2.04 5.26
CA ALA A 79 5.27 3.41 4.78
C ALA A 79 6.70 3.91 5.07
N ALA A 80 7.20 3.67 6.28
CA ALA A 80 8.57 4.02 6.66
C ALA A 80 9.61 3.28 5.79
N ARG A 81 9.41 1.98 5.53
CA ARG A 81 10.26 1.20 4.63
C ARG A 81 10.25 1.74 3.20
N LYS A 82 9.08 2.08 2.65
CA LYS A 82 8.98 2.70 1.33
C LYS A 82 9.68 4.06 1.27
N ALA A 83 9.57 4.87 2.34
CA ALA A 83 10.28 6.13 2.42
C ALA A 83 11.80 5.93 2.45
N ALA A 84 12.29 4.97 3.24
CA ALA A 84 13.71 4.62 3.29
C ALA A 84 14.23 4.12 1.94
N ALA A 85 13.49 3.24 1.26
CA ALA A 85 13.85 2.74 -0.06
C ALA A 85 13.91 3.84 -1.12
N ARG A 86 13.02 4.84 -1.06
CA ARG A 86 13.08 6.01 -1.95
C ARG A 86 14.32 6.87 -1.71
N ARG A 87 14.70 7.08 -0.44
CA ARG A 87 15.89 7.87 -0.09
C ARG A 87 17.19 7.25 -0.60
N GLY A 88 17.28 5.92 -0.62
CA GLY A 88 18.44 5.21 -1.15
C GLY A 88 18.44 5.00 -2.67
N ARG A 89 17.40 5.45 -3.40
CA ARG A 89 17.34 5.26 -4.85
C ARG A 89 18.22 6.30 -5.53
N ALA A 90 19.23 5.83 -6.26
CA ALA A 90 20.01 6.69 -7.14
C ALA A 90 19.09 7.42 -8.13
N PRO A 91 19.40 8.68 -8.48
CA PRO A 91 18.69 9.38 -9.55
C PRO A 91 18.62 8.50 -10.80
N VAL A 92 17.47 8.51 -11.47
CA VAL A 92 17.38 7.87 -12.78
C VAL A 92 18.39 8.52 -13.72
N HIS A 93 19.08 7.71 -14.51
CA HIS A 93 20.06 8.21 -15.45
C HIS A 93 19.42 9.26 -16.37
N PRO A 94 20.10 10.40 -16.69
CA PRO A 94 19.52 11.47 -17.50
C PRO A 94 18.92 11.01 -18.83
N LEU A 95 19.51 10.00 -19.48
CA LEU A 95 18.99 9.44 -20.73
C LEU A 95 17.64 8.70 -20.60
N LEU A 96 17.29 8.26 -19.38
CA LEU A 96 16.01 7.61 -19.08
C LEU A 96 15.05 8.58 -18.38
N SER A 97 15.49 9.81 -18.10
CA SER A 97 14.64 10.88 -17.60
C SER A 97 13.66 11.28 -18.68
N ARG A 98 12.37 11.30 -18.35
CA ARG A 98 11.30 11.77 -19.24
C ARG A 98 11.22 13.30 -19.35
N ALA A 99 12.19 14.01 -18.76
CA ALA A 99 12.30 15.45 -18.90
C ALA A 99 12.63 15.77 -20.37
N PRO A 100 11.99 16.77 -20.98
CA PRO A 100 12.36 17.21 -22.32
C PRO A 100 13.84 17.62 -22.31
N TYR A 101 14.61 17.06 -23.24
CA TYR A 101 15.95 17.54 -23.54
C TYR A 101 15.84 19.00 -23.99
N PRO A 102 16.47 19.98 -23.33
CA PRO A 102 16.45 21.34 -23.84
C PRO A 102 17.34 21.37 -25.10
N PRO A 103 16.84 21.88 -26.25
CA PRO A 103 17.70 22.23 -27.37
C PRO A 103 18.40 23.56 -27.04
N GLU A 104 19.53 23.49 -26.35
CA GLU A 104 20.40 24.64 -26.17
C GLU A 104 21.33 24.73 -27.38
N ASP A 105 20.84 25.31 -28.46
CA ASP A 105 21.69 25.96 -29.46
C ASP A 105 20.89 27.01 -30.24
N ARG A 106 20.68 28.18 -29.62
CA ARG A 106 20.26 29.39 -30.35
C ARG A 106 20.87 30.66 -29.78
N ARG A 107 22.17 30.60 -29.48
CA ARG A 107 22.99 31.80 -29.32
C ARG A 107 24.37 31.52 -29.91
N ASP A 108 24.49 31.72 -31.23
CA ASP A 108 25.64 32.38 -31.85
C ASP A 108 25.39 32.47 -33.36
N GLY A 109 24.81 33.59 -33.79
CA GLY A 109 24.88 34.06 -35.16
C GLY A 109 25.48 35.46 -35.10
N PRO A 110 26.63 35.73 -35.75
CA PRO A 110 27.38 36.96 -35.55
C PRO A 110 26.58 38.19 -35.99
N GLY A 111 26.91 39.31 -35.34
CA GLY A 111 26.35 40.63 -35.61
C GLY A 111 26.26 40.93 -37.10
N ARG A 112 25.09 41.42 -37.51
CA ARG A 112 24.91 42.07 -38.80
C ARG A 112 25.10 43.58 -38.60
N ASP A 113 26.34 43.95 -38.42
CA ASP A 113 26.87 45.29 -38.62
C ASP A 113 27.31 45.39 -40.10
N GLY A 114 26.71 46.37 -40.80
CA GLY A 114 26.91 46.63 -42.23
C GLY A 114 25.64 47.13 -42.89
#